data_AF-A0ABD2MG20-F1
#
_entry.id   AF-A0ABD2MG20-F1
#
_cell.length_a   1.000
_cell.length_b   1.000
_cell.length_c   1.000
_cell.angle_alpha   90.00
_cell.angle_beta   90.00
_cell.angle_gamma   90.00
#
_symmetry.space_group_name_H-M   'P 1'
#
loop_
_entity.id
_entity.type
_entity.pdbx_description
1 polymer ?
#
loop_
_entity_poly.entity_id
_entity_poly.type
_entity_poly.pdbx_seq_one_letter_code
_entity_poly.pdbx_strand_id
1 'polypeptide(L)'
;MVAHTSSTHLINTKDNADTAMTVKNGDFILVEYYINNKKYRYAGVCSSDFDEEEGDVRVTFLKISNEDGTLFRIDENDMSDVKWEQILTILPVPNIHMKGNRVFYKFPMSVDVFEK
;
A
#
# COMPACT_ATOMS: atom_id res chain seq x y z
N MET A 1 -9.90 13.81 -56.67
CA MET A 1 -10.54 12.75 -55.85
C MET A 1 -10.73 13.33 -54.46
N VAL A 2 -11.98 13.51 -54.06
CA VAL A 2 -12.39 14.19 -52.82
C VAL A 2 -12.43 13.20 -51.66
N ALA A 3 -12.02 13.70 -50.50
CA ALA A 3 -11.80 13.00 -49.25
C ALA A 3 -13.08 12.41 -48.65
N HIS A 4 -13.03 11.16 -48.22
CA HIS A 4 -13.96 10.60 -47.25
C HIS A 4 -13.29 9.47 -46.47
N THR A 5 -12.97 9.72 -45.21
CA THR A 5 -13.07 8.70 -44.14
C THR A 5 -13.39 9.43 -42.84
N SER A 6 -14.68 9.59 -42.56
CA SER A 6 -15.18 9.72 -41.19
C SER A 6 -15.39 8.31 -40.65
N SER A 7 -14.71 7.95 -39.56
CA SER A 7 -15.31 7.04 -38.58
C SER A 7 -14.69 7.29 -37.22
N THR A 8 -15.50 7.92 -36.38
CA THR A 8 -15.30 8.24 -34.97
C THR A 8 -15.04 6.97 -34.16
N HIS A 9 -13.93 6.93 -33.43
CA HIS A 9 -13.83 6.16 -32.19
C HIS A 9 -13.91 7.14 -31.02
N LEU A 10 -15.10 7.15 -30.41
CA LEU A 10 -15.30 7.68 -29.06
C LEU A 10 -14.58 6.73 -28.10
N ILE A 11 -13.43 7.15 -27.58
CA ILE A 11 -12.87 6.50 -26.39
C ILE A 11 -13.42 7.28 -25.20
N ASN A 12 -14.29 6.59 -24.47
CA ASN A 12 -14.87 7.05 -23.23
C ASN A 12 -13.79 7.48 -22.23
N THR A 13 -14.08 8.62 -21.61
CA THR A 13 -13.51 9.18 -20.40
C THR A 13 -13.18 8.12 -19.34
N LYS A 14 -11.89 7.96 -19.09
CA LYS A 14 -11.33 7.59 -17.78
C LYS A 14 -9.97 8.28 -17.63
N ASP A 15 -10.01 9.61 -17.64
CA ASP A 15 -8.98 10.36 -16.93
C ASP A 15 -9.20 10.12 -15.43
N ASN A 16 -8.34 9.31 -14.83
CA ASN A 16 -7.87 9.53 -13.46
C ASN A 16 -6.62 8.67 -13.21
N ALA A 17 -5.47 9.27 -13.53
CA ALA A 17 -4.16 8.99 -12.97
C ALA A 17 -3.74 7.51 -12.86
N ASP A 18 -3.38 6.90 -14.00
CA ASP A 18 -2.24 5.96 -14.01
C ASP A 18 -0.96 6.75 -13.71
N THR A 19 -0.83 7.24 -12.47
CA THR A 19 0.51 7.39 -11.92
C THR A 19 0.94 5.96 -11.72
N ALA A 20 1.84 5.45 -12.56
CA ALA A 20 2.49 4.17 -12.36
C ALA A 20 3.07 4.20 -10.93
N MET A 21 2.30 3.63 -10.00
CA MET A 21 2.58 3.69 -8.60
C MET A 21 3.71 2.71 -8.43
N THR A 22 4.94 3.20 -8.29
CA THR A 22 6.09 2.33 -8.10
C THR A 22 6.33 2.23 -6.60
N VAL A 23 6.18 1.03 -6.06
CA VAL A 23 6.51 0.74 -4.66
C VAL A 23 8.03 0.53 -4.55
N LYS A 24 8.65 1.19 -3.58
CA LYS A 24 10.10 1.13 -3.34
C LYS A 24 10.41 0.73 -1.90
N ASN A 25 11.66 0.34 -1.68
CA ASN A 25 12.18 0.12 -0.34
C ASN A 25 11.92 1.36 0.55
N GLY A 26 11.36 1.12 1.74
CA GLY A 26 11.04 2.16 2.72
C GLY A 26 9.67 2.81 2.54
N ASP A 27 8.94 2.54 1.44
CA ASP A 27 7.57 3.00 1.30
C ASP A 27 6.65 2.30 2.32
N PHE A 28 5.69 3.05 2.84
CA PHE A 28 4.65 2.49 3.70
C PHE A 28 3.45 2.15 2.85
N ILE A 29 2.84 0.99 3.06
CA ILE A 29 1.72 0.51 2.26
C ILE A 29 0.58 -0.03 3.12
N LEU A 30 -0.62 -0.01 2.57
CA LEU A 30 -1.78 -0.71 3.09
C LEU A 30 -2.09 -1.88 2.16
N VAL A 31 -2.17 -3.08 2.71
CA VAL A 31 -2.44 -4.30 1.96
C VAL A 31 -3.79 -4.91 2.36
N GLU A 32 -4.44 -5.60 1.44
CA GLU A 32 -5.71 -6.30 1.65
C GLU A 32 -5.59 -7.79 1.34
N TYR A 33 -5.90 -8.63 2.32
CA TYR A 33 -6.02 -10.08 2.15
C TYR A 33 -7.48 -10.51 2.17
N TYR A 34 -7.82 -11.43 1.27
CA TYR A 34 -9.11 -12.11 1.27
C TYR A 34 -8.93 -13.52 1.79
N ILE A 35 -9.41 -13.79 3.00
CA ILE A 35 -9.35 -15.13 3.62
C ILE A 35 -10.76 -15.50 4.07
N ASN A 36 -11.28 -16.63 3.58
CA ASN A 36 -12.61 -17.15 3.95
C ASN A 36 -13.74 -16.11 3.85
N ASN A 37 -13.81 -15.38 2.73
CA ASN A 37 -14.77 -14.28 2.48
C ASN A 37 -14.68 -13.09 3.46
N LYS A 38 -13.63 -13.01 4.28
CA LYS A 38 -13.32 -11.83 5.10
C LYS A 38 -12.16 -11.07 4.48
N LYS A 39 -12.25 -9.74 4.56
CA LYS A 39 -11.18 -8.83 4.17
C LYS A 39 -10.37 -8.48 5.42
N TYR A 40 -9.06 -8.61 5.31
CA TYR A 40 -8.12 -8.19 6.35
C TYR A 40 -7.22 -7.12 5.77
N ARG A 41 -6.98 -6.07 6.55
CA ARG A 41 -6.16 -4.93 6.12
C ARG A 41 -5.01 -4.74 7.08
N TYR A 42 -3.80 -4.65 6.53
CA TYR A 42 -2.59 -4.51 7.31
C TYR A 42 -1.75 -3.36 6.76
N ALA A 43 -1.18 -2.58 7.66
CA ALA A 43 -0.17 -1.59 7.31
C ALA A 43 1.21 -2.26 7.34
N GLY A 44 2.08 -1.90 6.41
CA GLY A 44 3.44 -2.43 6.37
C GLY A 44 4.43 -1.42 5.79
N VAL A 45 5.71 -1.72 5.94
CA VAL A 45 6.81 -1.01 5.28
C VAL A 45 7.52 -1.96 4.32
N CYS A 46 7.81 -1.49 3.12
CA CYS A 46 8.54 -2.25 2.12
C CYS A 46 10.00 -2.42 2.55
N SER A 47 10.41 -3.66 2.74
CA SER A 47 11.76 -4.06 3.15
C SER A 47 12.65 -4.41 1.96
N SER A 48 12.09 -4.48 0.75
CA SER A 48 12.78 -4.57 -0.54
C SER A 48 12.15 -3.62 -1.56
N ASP A 49 12.80 -3.46 -2.71
CA ASP A 49 12.13 -2.94 -3.90
C ASP A 49 11.18 -4.01 -4.47
N PHE A 50 10.25 -3.60 -5.34
CA PHE A 50 9.35 -4.51 -6.03
C PHE A 50 10.12 -5.36 -7.05
N ASP A 51 9.93 -6.68 -7.00
CA ASP A 51 10.50 -7.63 -7.94
C ASP A 51 9.54 -7.82 -9.12
N GLU A 52 9.95 -7.38 -10.32
CA GLU A 52 9.14 -7.50 -11.53
C GLU A 52 9.08 -8.94 -12.09
N GLU A 53 10.05 -9.79 -11.74
CA GLU A 53 10.09 -11.20 -12.18
C GLU A 53 9.16 -12.06 -11.31
N GLU A 54 9.19 -11.88 -10.00
CA GLU A 54 8.33 -12.61 -9.05
C GLU A 54 6.96 -11.95 -8.87
N GLY A 55 6.85 -10.65 -9.15
CA GLY A 55 5.62 -9.86 -9.07
C GLY A 55 5.21 -9.51 -7.63
N ASP A 56 6.17 -9.46 -6.71
CA ASP A 56 5.95 -9.20 -5.30
C ASP A 56 6.98 -8.23 -4.69
N VAL A 57 6.71 -7.84 -3.46
CA VAL A 57 7.61 -7.02 -2.63
C VAL A 57 7.61 -7.57 -1.22
N ARG A 58 8.79 -7.61 -0.60
CA ARG A 58 8.91 -8.02 0.78
C ARG A 58 8.51 -6.88 1.71
N VAL A 59 7.58 -7.15 2.61
CA VAL A 59 7.01 -6.17 3.53
C VAL A 59 7.19 -6.64 4.96
N THR A 60 7.52 -5.71 5.86
CA THR A 60 7.44 -5.93 7.31
C THR A 60 6.19 -5.24 7.84
N PHE A 61 5.32 -6.00 8.50
CA PHE A 61 4.04 -5.50 8.98
C PHE A 61 4.18 -4.63 10.22
N LEU A 62 3.24 -3.70 10.33
CA LEU A 62 3.14 -2.71 11.39
C LEU A 62 2.00 -3.08 12.33
N LYS A 63 2.31 -3.12 13.63
CA LYS A 63 1.32 -3.37 14.66
C LYS A 63 0.75 -2.08 15.21
N ILE A 64 -0.58 -1.92 15.11
CA ILE A 64 -1.31 -0.83 15.72
C ILE A 64 -1.06 -0.78 17.24
N SER A 65 -0.77 0.41 17.74
CA SER A 65 -0.37 0.67 19.14
C SER A 65 -1.30 1.64 19.87
N ASN A 66 -2.31 2.19 19.18
CA ASN A 66 -3.37 3.01 19.76
C ASN A 66 -4.73 2.69 19.14
N GLU A 67 -5.82 3.12 19.79
CA GLU A 67 -7.18 2.88 19.31
C GLU A 67 -7.54 3.77 18.11
N ASP A 68 -6.87 4.92 17.93
CA ASP A 68 -7.16 5.84 16.82
C ASP A 68 -6.63 5.35 15.46
N GLY A 69 -5.86 4.26 15.41
CA GLY A 69 -5.27 3.75 14.17
C GLY A 69 -4.23 4.67 13.54
N THR A 70 -3.55 5.49 14.35
CA THR A 70 -2.54 6.45 13.86
C THR A 70 -1.13 6.11 14.29
N LEU A 71 -0.96 5.29 15.33
CA LEU A 71 0.34 4.99 15.93
C LEU A 71 0.66 3.51 15.78
N PHE A 72 1.80 3.21 15.18
CA PHE A 72 2.22 1.86 14.86
C PHE A 72 3.64 1.58 15.35
N ARG A 73 3.98 0.31 15.45
CA ARG A 73 5.34 -0.19 15.69
C ARG A 73 5.67 -1.24 14.65
N ILE A 74 6.94 -1.33 14.24
CA ILE A 74 7.39 -2.45 13.41
C ILE A 74 7.32 -3.74 14.22
N ASP A 75 6.81 -4.80 13.62
CA ASP A 75 6.96 -6.16 14.12
C ASP A 75 7.95 -6.89 13.21
N GLU A 76 9.23 -6.90 13.61
CA GLU A 76 10.31 -7.46 12.78
C GLU A 76 10.15 -8.96 12.50
N ASN A 77 9.35 -9.66 13.30
CA ASN A 77 9.07 -11.08 13.09
C ASN A 77 7.93 -11.31 12.09
N ASP A 78 7.18 -10.26 11.75
CA ASP A 78 6.02 -10.32 10.86
C ASP A 78 6.41 -9.78 9.49
N MET A 79 7.00 -10.66 8.67
CA MET A 79 7.42 -10.36 7.31
C MET A 79 6.70 -11.26 6.32
N SER A 80 6.32 -10.72 5.18
CA SER A 80 5.71 -11.50 4.09
C SER A 80 6.00 -10.87 2.74
N ASP A 81 5.97 -11.71 1.71
CA ASP A 81 6.05 -11.28 0.32
C ASP A 81 4.61 -10.98 -0.16
N VAL A 82 4.41 -9.76 -0.66
CA VAL A 82 3.10 -9.19 -0.99
C VAL A 82 3.05 -8.90 -2.48
N LYS A 83 2.02 -9.41 -3.16
CA LYS A 83 1.83 -9.16 -4.58
C LYS A 83 1.28 -7.77 -4.85
N TRP A 84 1.55 -7.25 -6.05
CA TRP A 84 1.05 -5.95 -6.48
C TRP A 84 -0.47 -5.78 -6.28
N GLU A 85 -1.26 -6.81 -6.59
CA GLU A 85 -2.73 -6.72 -6.52
C GLU A 85 -3.26 -6.66 -5.08
N GLN A 86 -2.43 -7.02 -4.09
CA GLN A 86 -2.79 -6.95 -2.67
C GLN A 86 -2.54 -5.56 -2.10
N ILE A 87 -1.78 -4.71 -2.79
CA ILE A 87 -1.46 -3.36 -2.34
C ILE A 87 -2.64 -2.44 -2.69
N LEU A 88 -3.35 -1.96 -1.68
CA LEU A 88 -4.45 -1.00 -1.85
C LEU A 88 -3.92 0.40 -2.12
N THR A 89 -2.91 0.83 -1.36
CA THR A 89 -2.36 2.18 -1.45
C THR A 89 -1.00 2.30 -0.76
N ILE A 90 -0.23 3.33 -1.13
CA ILE A 90 0.97 3.78 -0.43
C ILE A 90 0.51 4.81 0.61
N LEU A 91 0.85 4.54 1.85
CA LEU A 91 0.57 5.41 2.99
C LEU A 91 1.56 6.59 3.01
N PRO A 92 1.14 7.74 3.54
CA PRO A 92 2.02 8.87 3.72
C PRO A 92 3.17 8.52 4.68
N VAL A 93 4.33 9.14 4.49
CA VAL A 93 5.48 8.95 5.37
C VAL A 93 5.08 9.34 6.82
N PRO A 94 5.21 8.42 7.79
CA PRO A 94 4.87 8.70 9.19
C PRO A 94 5.95 9.53 9.87
N ASN A 95 5.55 10.23 10.93
CA ASN A 95 6.49 10.85 11.86
C ASN A 95 7.01 9.80 12.85
N ILE A 96 8.32 9.80 13.08
CA ILE A 96 8.95 8.89 14.04
C ILE A 96 8.91 9.49 15.44
N HIS A 97 8.34 8.75 16.39
CA HIS A 97 8.31 9.10 17.80
C HIS A 97 9.09 8.07 18.62
N MET A 98 10.08 8.54 19.37
CA MET A 98 10.82 7.72 20.32
C MET A 98 10.16 7.78 21.69
N LYS A 99 9.88 6.62 22.29
CA LYS A 99 9.43 6.52 23.69
C LYS A 99 10.33 5.53 24.43
N GLY A 100 11.32 6.05 25.14
CA GLY A 100 12.43 5.25 25.65
C GLY A 100 13.21 4.65 24.48
N ASN A 101 13.43 3.33 24.50
CA ASN A 101 14.13 2.60 23.43
C ASN A 101 13.19 2.09 22.33
N ARG A 102 11.92 2.48 22.34
CA ARG A 102 10.92 2.01 21.37
C ARG A 102 10.64 3.08 20.32
N VAL A 103 10.68 2.67 19.05
CA VAL A 103 10.33 3.47 17.88
C VAL A 103 8.84 3.31 17.59
N PHE A 104 8.14 4.41 17.40
CA PHE A 104 6.75 4.44 16.93
C PHE A 104 6.63 5.24 15.65
N TYR A 105 5.82 4.75 14.72
CA TYR A 105 5.51 5.40 13.45
C TYR A 105 4.10 5.99 13.57
N LYS A 106 4.02 7.32 13.54
CA LYS A 106 2.75 8.05 13.62
C LYS A 106 2.35 8.57 12.25
N PHE A 107 1.30 7.99 11.69
CA PHE A 107 0.71 8.49 10.45
C PHE A 107 -0.08 9.77 10.70
N PRO A 108 -0.13 10.69 9.71
CA PRO A 108 -0.90 11.93 9.80
C PRO A 108 -2.42 11.69 9.80
N MET A 109 -2.87 10.52 9.35
CA MET A 109 -4.28 10.12 9.29
C MET A 109 -4.44 8.72 9.89
N SER A 110 -5.67 8.39 10.30
CA SER A 110 -6.00 7.03 10.73
C SER A 110 -5.85 6.08 9.55
N VAL A 111 -5.13 4.98 9.77
CA VAL A 111 -4.95 3.91 8.79
C VAL A 111 -5.97 2.83 9.10
N ASP A 112 -6.80 2.51 8.10
CA ASP A 112 -7.86 1.52 8.21
C ASP A 112 -7.30 0.08 8.18
N VAL A 113 -6.73 -0.34 9.31
CA VAL A 113 -6.30 -1.71 9.55
C VAL A 113 -7.42 -2.53 10.19
N PHE A 114 -7.58 -3.77 9.73
CA PHE A 114 -8.64 -4.68 10.19
C PHE A 114 -8.07 -6.08 10.38
N GLU A 115 -7.83 -6.45 11.65
CA GLU A 115 -7.25 -7.73 12.08
C GLU A 115 -8.25 -8.58 12.92
N LYS A 116 -9.57 -8.43 12.70
CA LYS A 116 -10.63 -9.06 13.53
C LYS A 116 -11.25 -10.33 12.94
#